data_AF-A0A7R9UYP5-F1
#
_entry.id   AF-A0A7R9UYP5-F1
#
_cell.length_a   1.000
_cell.length_b   1.000
_cell.length_c   1.000
_cell.angle_alpha   90.00
_cell.angle_beta   90.00
_cell.angle_gamma   90.00
#
_symmetry.space_group_name_H-M   'P 1'
#
loop_
_entity.id
_entity.type
_entity.pdbx_description
1 polymer ?
#
loop_
_entity_poly.entity_id
_entity_poly.type
_entity_poly.pdbx_seq_one_letter_code
_entity_poly.pdbx_strand_id
1 'polypeptide(L)'
;VATRDLGWGSPAFKKAQQVKVQMFADVLSLGYDALLADIDAIFVRDPLPYLRCHPEADMLVSSDHLHNSTTDGGLELGTSAHATMNVGMLYVRARAGPISFLQEWARRCSANLNFWEQAIFNEMAKDKGGLDVTN
;
A
#
# COMPACT_ATOMS: atom_id res chain seq x y z
N VAL A 1 28.59 -11.51 -2.86
CA VAL A 1 28.67 -10.49 -3.93
C VAL A 1 27.69 -9.40 -3.56
N ALA A 2 28.16 -8.22 -3.17
CA ALA A 2 27.27 -7.09 -2.92
C ALA A 2 26.70 -6.66 -4.26
N THR A 3 25.45 -7.02 -4.53
CA THR A 3 24.71 -6.49 -5.67
C THR A 3 24.66 -4.98 -5.51
N ARG A 4 25.12 -4.26 -6.54
CA ARG A 4 25.04 -2.81 -6.63
C ARG A 4 23.64 -2.36 -6.21
N ASP A 5 23.57 -1.51 -5.19
CA ASP A 5 22.34 -0.79 -4.84
C ASP A 5 21.78 -0.13 -6.10
N LEU A 6 20.46 -0.20 -6.29
CA LEU A 6 19.78 0.48 -7.39
C LEU A 6 19.96 2.00 -7.30
N GLY A 7 20.29 2.51 -6.11
CA GLY A 7 20.46 3.93 -5.82
C GLY A 7 19.11 4.58 -5.58
N TRP A 8 18.87 5.03 -4.35
CA TRP A 8 17.60 5.64 -3.95
C TRP A 8 17.17 6.76 -4.92
N GLY A 9 15.93 6.67 -5.41
CA GLY A 9 15.36 7.65 -6.35
C GLY A 9 15.85 7.56 -7.80
N SER A 10 16.78 6.65 -8.11
CA SER A 10 17.25 6.44 -9.49
C SER A 10 16.15 5.90 -10.40
N PRO A 11 16.29 6.01 -11.73
CA PRO A 11 15.35 5.38 -12.67
C PRO A 11 15.20 3.86 -12.46
N ALA A 12 16.28 3.17 -12.08
CA ALA A 12 16.25 1.74 -11.82
C ALA A 12 15.48 1.42 -10.53
N PHE A 13 15.66 2.24 -9.49
CA PHE A 13 14.90 2.14 -8.24
C PHE A 13 13.39 2.35 -8.50
N LYS A 14 13.03 3.40 -9.23
CA LYS A 14 11.63 3.67 -9.62
C LYS A 14 11.04 2.58 -10.51
N LYS A 15 11.87 1.93 -11.33
CA LYS A 15 11.42 0.77 -12.12
C LYS A 15 11.14 -0.46 -11.25
N ALA A 16 11.96 -0.72 -10.24
CA ALA A 16 11.73 -1.80 -9.28
C ALA A 16 10.42 -1.61 -8.50
N GLN A 17 10.15 -0.37 -8.10
CA GLN A 17 8.87 0.06 -7.51
C GLN A 17 7.65 -0.29 -8.40
N GLN A 18 7.70 0.00 -9.70
CA GLN A 18 6.63 -0.42 -10.64
C GLN A 18 6.43 -1.95 -10.68
N VAL A 19 7.52 -2.70 -10.69
CA VAL A 19 7.47 -4.18 -10.71
C VAL A 19 6.86 -4.71 -9.42
N LYS A 20 7.15 -4.10 -8.26
CA LYS A 20 6.52 -4.41 -6.97
C LYS A 20 5.00 -4.35 -7.07
N VAL A 21 4.47 -3.25 -7.60
CA VAL A 21 3.01 -3.06 -7.70
C VAL A 21 2.36 -4.07 -8.64
N GLN A 22 2.96 -4.33 -9.81
CA GLN A 22 2.43 -5.32 -10.75
C GLN A 22 2.45 -6.73 -10.16
N MET A 23 3.57 -7.13 -9.55
CA MET A 23 3.70 -8.42 -8.90
C MET A 23 2.64 -8.62 -7.81
N PHE A 24 2.34 -7.57 -7.04
CA PHE A 24 1.30 -7.63 -6.02
C PHE A 24 -0.09 -7.86 -6.62
N ALA A 25 -0.43 -7.16 -7.71
CA ALA A 25 -1.68 -7.38 -8.44
C ALA A 25 -1.78 -8.80 -9.02
N ASP A 26 -0.66 -9.34 -9.52
CA ASP A 26 -0.60 -10.69 -10.09
C ASP A 26 -0.84 -11.76 -9.01
N VAL A 27 -0.23 -11.62 -7.83
CA VAL A 27 -0.47 -12.53 -6.68
C VAL A 27 -1.94 -12.55 -6.28
N LEU A 28 -2.59 -11.39 -6.18
CA LEU A 28 -4.02 -11.32 -5.86
C LEU A 28 -4.89 -11.92 -6.96
N SER A 29 -4.49 -11.77 -8.22
CA SER A 29 -5.18 -12.37 -9.37
C SER A 29 -5.12 -13.90 -9.38
N LEU A 30 -4.16 -14.50 -8.66
CA LEU A 30 -4.10 -15.94 -8.42
C LEU A 30 -5.05 -16.42 -7.30
N GLY A 31 -5.78 -15.51 -6.65
CA GLY A 31 -6.76 -15.83 -5.61
C GLY A 31 -6.22 -15.82 -4.18
N TYR A 32 -5.02 -15.27 -3.94
CA TYR A 32 -4.42 -15.19 -2.61
C TYR A 32 -4.57 -13.81 -2.01
N ASP A 33 -5.16 -13.70 -0.82
CA ASP A 33 -4.98 -12.54 0.05
C ASP A 33 -3.49 -12.37 0.34
N ALA A 34 -2.98 -11.14 0.24
CA ALA A 34 -1.55 -10.89 0.28
C ALA A 34 -1.20 -9.68 1.15
N LEU A 35 -0.14 -9.84 1.95
CA LEU A 35 0.53 -8.78 2.68
C LEU A 35 1.82 -8.40 1.94
N LEU A 36 1.83 -7.21 1.34
CA LEU A 36 3.03 -6.60 0.78
C LEU A 36 3.79 -5.91 1.92
N ALA A 37 5.12 -6.08 1.93
CA ALA A 37 6.03 -5.35 2.80
C ALA A 37 7.28 -4.95 2.01
N ASP A 38 7.77 -3.74 2.22
CA ASP A 38 9.07 -3.31 1.72
C ASP A 38 10.19 -4.09 2.42
N ILE A 39 11.35 -4.20 1.77
CA ILE A 39 12.47 -5.03 2.22
C ILE A 39 13.13 -4.53 3.52
N ASP A 40 12.89 -3.28 3.88
CA ASP A 40 13.36 -2.62 5.10
C ASP A 40 12.32 -2.63 6.23
N ALA A 41 11.16 -3.28 6.02
CA ALA A 41 10.16 -3.51 7.06
C ALA A 41 10.42 -4.83 7.82
N ILE A 42 10.28 -4.81 9.14
CA ILE A 42 10.48 -5.97 10.01
C ILE A 42 9.22 -6.20 10.85
N PHE A 43 8.71 -7.43 10.82
CA PHE A 43 7.64 -7.87 11.73
C PHE A 43 8.23 -8.40 13.02
N VAL A 44 8.02 -7.66 14.13
CA VAL A 44 8.43 -8.10 15.47
C VAL A 44 7.41 -9.06 16.12
N ARG A 45 6.21 -9.15 15.55
CA ARG A 45 5.10 -10.04 15.91
C ARG A 45 4.34 -10.41 14.64
N ASP A 46 3.60 -11.52 14.67
CA ASP A 46 2.72 -11.91 13.56
C ASP A 46 1.63 -10.84 13.35
N PRO A 47 1.58 -10.17 12.19
CA PRO A 47 0.58 -9.14 11.91
C PRO A 47 -0.78 -9.72 11.50
N LEU A 48 -0.83 -10.99 11.06
CA LEU A 48 -2.03 -11.56 10.44
C LEU A 48 -3.26 -11.61 11.36
N PRO A 49 -3.15 -11.90 12.68
CA PRO A 49 -4.29 -11.87 13.59
C PRO A 49 -4.98 -10.50 13.63
N TYR A 50 -4.19 -9.42 13.62
CA TYR A 50 -4.70 -8.05 13.59
C TYR A 50 -5.36 -7.73 12.24
N LEU A 51 -4.68 -8.00 11.13
CA LEU A 51 -5.22 -7.70 9.80
C LEU A 51 -6.53 -8.46 9.51
N ARG A 52 -6.67 -9.68 10.05
CA ARG A 52 -7.85 -10.52 9.85
C ARG A 52 -9.05 -10.13 10.73
N CYS A 53 -8.87 -9.37 11.80
CA CYS A 53 -9.99 -8.94 12.64
C CYS A 53 -10.84 -7.81 12.02
N HIS A 54 -10.44 -7.30 10.86
CA HIS A 54 -11.15 -6.31 10.05
C HIS A 54 -11.66 -6.94 8.73
N PRO A 55 -12.62 -7.89 8.74
CA PRO A 55 -13.11 -8.60 7.56
C PRO A 55 -13.82 -7.71 6.53
N GLU A 56 -14.30 -6.55 6.95
CA GLU A 56 -15.01 -5.56 6.13
C GLU A 56 -14.07 -4.74 5.22
N ALA A 57 -12.79 -4.61 5.57
CA ALA A 57 -11.85 -3.77 4.83
C ALA A 57 -11.25 -4.51 3.62
N ASP A 58 -11.56 -4.08 2.40
CA ASP A 58 -10.96 -4.72 1.21
C ASP A 58 -9.42 -4.55 1.14
N MET A 59 -8.91 -3.46 1.72
CA MET A 59 -7.50 -3.11 1.82
C MET A 59 -7.20 -2.49 3.19
N LEU A 60 -6.09 -2.87 3.81
CA LEU A 60 -5.52 -2.22 4.98
C LEU A 60 -4.13 -1.70 4.62
N VAL A 61 -3.85 -0.45 4.97
CA VAL A 61 -2.65 0.29 4.54
C VAL A 61 -2.07 0.99 5.76
N SER A 62 -0.74 0.95 5.90
CA SER A 62 -0.06 1.73 6.94
C SER A 62 -0.13 3.24 6.66
N SER A 63 0.22 4.03 7.67
CA SER A 63 0.28 5.49 7.57
C SER A 63 1.70 5.97 7.83
N ASP A 64 2.08 7.09 7.22
CA ASP A 64 3.31 7.81 7.57
C ASP A 64 3.18 8.59 8.89
N HIS A 65 2.01 8.57 9.55
CA HIS A 65 1.88 9.11 10.90
C HIS A 65 2.68 8.30 11.92
N LEU A 66 3.38 8.99 12.81
CA LEU A 66 4.21 8.39 13.86
C LEU A 66 3.46 8.19 15.19
N HIS A 67 2.15 8.42 15.21
CA HIS A 67 1.31 8.33 16.40
C HIS A 67 -0.02 7.69 16.05
N ASN A 68 -0.54 6.87 16.96
CA ASN A 68 -1.88 6.31 16.84
C ASN A 68 -2.92 7.40 17.16
N SER A 69 -3.99 7.44 16.38
CA SER A 69 -5.21 8.21 16.64
C SER A 69 -6.19 7.44 17.53
N THR A 70 -5.98 6.14 17.72
CA THR A 70 -6.77 5.27 18.60
C THR A 70 -5.94 4.76 19.78
N THR A 71 -6.62 4.42 20.88
CA THR A 71 -6.02 3.86 22.10
C THR A 71 -6.44 2.42 22.38
N ASP A 72 -7.46 1.93 21.67
CA ASP A 72 -8.02 0.59 21.81
C ASP A 72 -7.39 -0.43 20.84
N GLY A 73 -6.48 0.02 19.98
CA GLY A 73 -5.85 -0.78 18.94
C GLY A 73 -6.71 -0.95 17.70
N GLY A 74 -7.82 -0.23 17.56
CA GLY A 74 -8.62 -0.21 16.34
C GLY A 74 -7.91 0.48 15.15
N LEU A 75 -8.57 0.47 13.99
CA LEU A 75 -8.08 1.20 12.81
C LEU A 75 -8.00 2.71 13.08
N GLU A 76 -7.04 3.35 12.43
CA GLU A 76 -6.83 4.80 12.54
C GLU A 76 -8.05 5.61 12.06
N LEU A 77 -8.37 6.68 12.77
CA LEU A 77 -9.45 7.61 12.43
C LEU A 77 -9.04 8.49 11.25
N GLY A 78 -9.34 8.01 10.03
CA GLY A 78 -9.12 8.66 8.72
C GLY A 78 -8.58 10.10 8.72
N THR A 79 -9.44 11.10 8.49
CA THR A 79 -9.06 12.52 8.35
C THR A 79 -8.44 13.15 9.60
N SER A 80 -8.55 12.51 10.77
CA SER A 80 -7.92 12.95 12.01
C SER A 80 -6.42 12.72 12.00
N ALA A 81 -5.99 11.70 11.26
CA ALA A 81 -4.60 11.32 11.11
C ALA A 81 -4.08 11.91 9.80
N HIS A 82 -4.03 13.24 9.61
CA HIS A 82 -3.55 14.02 8.44
C HIS A 82 -2.25 13.56 7.72
N ALA A 83 -2.06 12.27 7.48
CA ALA A 83 -0.88 11.63 6.95
C ALA A 83 -1.23 10.93 5.65
N THR A 84 -0.21 10.87 4.84
CA THR A 84 -0.16 10.05 3.66
C THR A 84 -0.23 8.58 4.05
N MET A 85 -0.99 7.82 3.27
CA MET A 85 -0.89 6.37 3.31
C MET A 85 0.52 5.96 2.87
N ASN A 86 1.11 5.06 3.64
CA ASN A 86 2.41 4.48 3.37
C ASN A 86 2.21 3.18 2.59
N VAL A 87 2.91 3.05 1.45
CA VAL A 87 2.76 1.88 0.57
C VAL A 87 3.88 0.84 0.74
N GLY A 88 4.60 0.93 1.86
CA GLY A 88 5.60 -0.05 2.28
C GLY A 88 5.01 -1.19 3.11
N MET A 89 3.74 -1.10 3.53
CA MET A 89 3.00 -2.21 4.14
C MET A 89 1.51 -2.16 3.75
N LEU A 90 1.04 -3.15 2.97
CA LEU A 90 -0.36 -3.25 2.55
C LEU A 90 -0.87 -4.67 2.66
N TYR A 91 -2.00 -4.86 3.33
CA TYR A 91 -2.77 -6.10 3.26
C TYR A 91 -3.95 -5.91 2.33
N VAL A 92 -4.09 -6.80 1.35
CA VAL A 92 -5.16 -6.71 0.35
C VAL A 92 -5.82 -8.06 0.16
N ARG A 93 -7.15 -8.03 0.04
CA ARG A 93 -7.93 -9.23 -0.23
C ARG A 93 -8.05 -9.49 -1.73
N ALA A 94 -8.03 -10.76 -2.12
CA ALA A 94 -8.15 -11.18 -3.52
C ALA A 94 -9.60 -11.04 -4.02
N ARG A 95 -10.03 -9.78 -4.23
CA ARG A 95 -11.37 -9.40 -4.66
C ARG A 95 -11.29 -8.56 -5.92
N ALA A 96 -12.36 -8.57 -6.72
CA ALA A 96 -12.40 -7.88 -8.01
C ALA A 96 -12.08 -6.38 -7.92
N GLY A 97 -12.59 -5.69 -6.88
CA GLY A 97 -12.34 -4.26 -6.65
C GLY A 97 -10.86 -3.94 -6.41
N PRO A 98 -10.22 -4.50 -5.36
CA PRO A 98 -8.80 -4.30 -5.08
C PRO A 98 -7.86 -4.74 -6.21
N ILE A 99 -8.15 -5.87 -6.88
CA ILE A 99 -7.37 -6.32 -8.04
C ILE A 99 -7.39 -5.26 -9.14
N SER A 100 -8.58 -4.74 -9.49
CA SER A 100 -8.72 -3.68 -10.47
C SER A 100 -8.02 -2.38 -10.04
N PHE A 101 -8.08 -2.03 -8.75
CA PHE A 101 -7.38 -0.87 -8.20
C PHE A 101 -5.86 -1.00 -8.35
N LEU A 102 -5.28 -2.14 -7.96
CA LEU A 102 -3.84 -2.35 -8.04
C LEU A 102 -3.33 -2.45 -9.49
N GLN A 103 -4.12 -3.02 -10.40
CA GLN A 103 -3.81 -3.03 -11.83
C GLN A 103 -3.76 -1.60 -12.41
N GLU A 104 -4.72 -0.74 -12.04
CA GLU A 104 -4.71 0.67 -12.43
C GLU A 104 -3.52 1.40 -11.79
N TRP A 105 -3.18 1.10 -10.54
CA TRP A 105 -2.02 1.68 -9.87
C TRP A 105 -0.72 1.28 -10.57
N ALA A 106 -0.55 0.01 -10.93
CA ALA A 106 0.59 -0.47 -11.71
C ALA A 106 0.70 0.24 -13.07
N ARG A 107 -0.45 0.41 -13.76
CA ARG A 107 -0.54 1.11 -15.04
C ARG A 107 -0.14 2.58 -14.92
N ARG A 108 -0.64 3.31 -13.92
CA ARG A 108 -0.29 4.72 -13.67
C ARG A 108 1.17 4.89 -13.29
N CYS A 109 1.71 4.00 -12.44
CA CYS A 109 3.13 4.00 -12.10
C CYS A 109 3.99 3.81 -13.36
N SER A 110 3.61 2.88 -14.24
CA SER A 110 4.32 2.60 -15.50
C SER A 110 4.27 3.75 -16.49
N ALA A 111 3.17 4.52 -16.50
CA ALA A 111 2.99 5.67 -17.38
C ALA A 111 3.75 6.92 -16.91
N ASN A 112 4.19 6.98 -15.64
CA ASN A 112 4.73 8.21 -15.07
C ASN A 112 5.94 7.98 -14.15
N LEU A 113 7.12 7.86 -14.75
CA LEU A 113 8.39 7.65 -14.03
C LEU A 113 8.84 8.84 -13.15
N ASN A 114 8.18 9.99 -13.27
CA ASN A 114 8.56 11.16 -12.48
C ASN A 114 7.99 11.11 -11.05
N PHE A 115 6.89 10.39 -10.85
CA PHE A 115 6.21 10.32 -9.55
C PHE A 115 6.55 9.04 -8.80
N TRP A 116 6.47 9.15 -7.48
CA TRP A 116 6.58 8.00 -6.59
C TRP A 116 5.28 7.20 -6.60
N GLU A 117 5.40 5.88 -6.54
CA GLU A 117 4.25 4.97 -6.46
C GLU A 117 3.29 5.33 -5.32
N GLN A 118 3.82 5.77 -4.16
CA GLN A 118 3.02 6.22 -3.02
C GLN A 118 2.17 7.45 -3.34
N ALA A 119 2.71 8.40 -4.10
CA ALA A 119 1.98 9.61 -4.46
C ALA A 119 0.78 9.27 -5.36
N ILE A 120 1.00 8.39 -6.35
CA ILE A 120 -0.04 7.89 -7.26
C ILE A 120 -1.11 7.12 -6.46
N PHE A 121 -0.71 6.28 -5.51
CA PHE A 121 -1.63 5.54 -4.65
C PHE A 121 -2.54 6.47 -3.85
N ASN A 122 -1.95 7.47 -3.18
CA ASN A 122 -2.69 8.44 -2.38
C ASN A 122 -3.65 9.29 -3.21
N GLU A 123 -3.28 9.66 -4.45
CA GLU A 123 -4.18 10.32 -5.41
C GLU A 123 -5.37 9.42 -5.75
N MET A 124 -5.11 8.16 -6.16
CA MET A 124 -6.16 7.21 -6.53
C MET A 124 -7.12 6.89 -5.37
N ALA A 125 -6.59 6.78 -4.16
CA ALA A 125 -7.39 6.48 -2.97
C ALA A 125 -8.29 7.66 -2.57
N LYS A 126 -7.86 8.90 -2.79
CA LYS A 126 -8.69 10.11 -2.60
C LYS A 126 -9.86 10.13 -3.58
N ASP A 127 -9.60 9.87 -4.86
CA ASP A 127 -10.62 9.88 -5.92
C ASP A 127 -11.72 8.81 -5.72
N LYS A 128 -11.38 7.72 -5.03
CA LYS A 128 -12.28 6.58 -4.79
C LYS A 128 -13.03 6.65 -3.45
N GLY A 129 -12.93 7.77 -2.73
CA GLY A 129 -13.60 7.95 -1.44
C GLY A 129 -12.91 7.24 -0.27
N GLY A 130 -11.64 6.84 -0.40
CA GLY A 130 -10.84 6.27 0.69
C GLY A 130 -10.49 7.28 1.79
N LEU A 131 -10.81 8.56 1.56
CA LEU A 131 -10.92 9.59 2.58
C LEU A 131 -12.31 10.20 2.42
N ASP A 132 -13.21 9.88 3.35
CA ASP A 132 -14.46 10.63 3.47
C ASP A 132 -14.10 12.08 3.87
N VAL A 133 -14.11 12.97 2.87
CA VAL A 133 -13.87 14.40 3.00
C VAL A 133 -15.17 15.17 3.30
N THR A 134 -16.23 14.50 3.75
CA THR A 134 -17.43 15.17 4.26
C THR A 134 -17.44 15.25 5.78
N ASN A 135 -16.93 16.39 6.28
CA ASN A 135 -17.52 17.18 7.37
C ASN A 135 -16.99 18.61 7.30
#